data_AF-I4EQF9-F1
#
_entry.id   AF-I4EQF9-F1
#
_cell.length_a   1.000
_cell.length_b   1.000
_cell.length_c   1.000
_cell.angle_alpha   90.00
_cell.angle_beta   90.00
_cell.angle_gamma   90.00
#
_symmetry.space_group_name_H-M   'P 1'
#
loop_
_entity.id
_entity.type
_entity.pdbx_description
1 polymer ?
#
loop_
_entity_poly.entity_id
_entity_poly.type
_entity_poly.pdbx_seq_one_letter_code
_entity_poly.pdbx_strand_id
1 'polypeptide(L)'
;MVLAATVLLSFLLTALVSWAIAAGASATVDWPGAGQLLRGFGGGLLIAATWGALGVLLGTALRSTALPIGLGLVWVLAIENLVVNVAAPLLGAFDAAQAALPGVNAGSLVAALAGDHAELRTPGVAAIVDGGQAAWVLAGFLVVFTALTGLLLTRRDVT
;
A
#
# COMPACT_ATOMS: atom_id res chain seq x y z
N MET A 1 2.81 -14.39 9.78
CA MET A 1 4.28 -14.57 9.70
C MET A 1 4.81 -14.43 8.28
N VAL A 2 4.21 -15.10 7.28
CA VAL A 2 4.65 -15.00 5.87
C VAL A 2 4.71 -13.55 5.37
N LEU A 3 3.66 -12.75 5.56
CA LEU A 3 3.62 -11.36 5.10
C LEU A 3 4.77 -10.49 5.64
N ALA A 4 4.99 -10.54 6.96
CA ALA A 4 6.06 -9.79 7.61
C ALA A 4 7.44 -10.25 7.13
N ALA A 5 7.62 -11.56 6.92
CA ALA A 5 8.85 -12.11 6.35
C ALA A 5 9.07 -11.66 4.90
N THR A 6 8.03 -11.61 4.08
CA THR A 6 8.10 -11.08 2.70
C THR A 6 8.51 -9.62 2.71
N VAL A 7 7.86 -8.79 3.53
CA VAL A 7 8.21 -7.36 3.64
C VAL A 7 9.66 -7.19 4.12
N LEU A 8 10.07 -7.95 5.13
CA LEU A 8 11.44 -7.91 5.64
C LEU A 8 12.46 -8.31 4.57
N LEU A 9 12.20 -9.40 3.85
CA LEU A 9 13.09 -9.89 2.80
C LEU A 9 13.18 -8.90 1.64
N SER A 10 12.06 -8.33 1.21
CA SER A 10 12.03 -7.26 0.21
C SER A 10 12.86 -6.06 0.67
N PHE A 11 12.70 -5.65 1.93
CA PHE A 11 13.43 -4.53 2.50
C PHE A 11 14.94 -4.77 2.52
N LEU A 12 15.37 -5.96 2.96
CA LEU A 12 16.78 -6.36 2.99
C LEU A 12 17.37 -6.47 1.58
N LEU A 13 16.63 -7.04 0.63
CA LEU A 13 17.08 -7.17 -0.75
C LEU A 13 17.23 -5.81 -1.41
N THR A 14 16.26 -4.90 -1.24
CA THR A 14 16.36 -3.54 -1.77
C THR A 14 17.52 -2.80 -1.14
N ALA A 15 17.72 -2.89 0.17
CA ALA A 15 18.88 -2.27 0.85
C ALA A 15 20.22 -2.82 0.33
N LEU A 16 20.33 -4.13 0.12
CA LEU A 16 21.52 -4.78 -0.43
C LEU A 16 21.81 -4.30 -1.86
N VAL A 17 20.79 -4.24 -2.71
CA VAL A 17 20.93 -3.77 -4.10
C VAL A 17 21.32 -2.29 -4.12
N SER A 18 20.66 -1.44 -3.34
CA SER A 18 21.01 -0.02 -3.22
C SER A 18 22.45 0.19 -2.74
N TRP A 19 22.89 -0.60 -1.74
CA TRP A 19 24.27 -0.58 -1.27
C TRP A 19 25.26 -1.01 -2.36
N ALA A 20 24.96 -2.09 -3.10
CA ALA A 20 25.82 -2.59 -4.16
C ALA A 20 25.98 -1.56 -5.31
N ILE A 21 24.89 -0.86 -5.67
CA ILE A 21 24.91 0.22 -6.65
C ILE A 21 25.77 1.39 -6.16
N ALA A 22 25.56 1.84 -4.92
CA ALA A 22 26.33 2.94 -4.35
C ALA A 22 27.83 2.61 -4.26
N ALA A 23 28.17 1.39 -3.84
CA ALA A 23 29.54 0.90 -3.80
C ALA A 23 30.17 0.85 -5.20
N GLY A 24 29.45 0.37 -6.20
CA GLY A 24 29.90 0.37 -7.60
C GLY A 24 30.08 1.78 -8.20
N ALA A 25 29.28 2.74 -7.75
CA ALA A 25 29.35 4.14 -8.18
C ALA A 25 30.38 4.97 -7.40
N SER A 26 31.10 4.38 -6.42
CA SER A 26 31.95 5.12 -5.46
C SER A 26 31.21 6.26 -4.75
N ALA A 27 29.90 6.11 -4.55
CA ALA A 27 29.06 7.11 -3.90
C ALA A 27 29.10 6.95 -2.38
N THR A 28 28.88 8.03 -1.65
CA THR A 28 28.73 7.99 -0.19
C THR A 28 27.45 7.26 0.19
N VAL A 29 27.57 6.25 1.05
CA VAL A 29 26.42 5.52 1.61
C VAL A 29 25.99 6.21 2.90
N ASP A 30 24.88 6.93 2.86
CA ASP A 30 24.26 7.49 4.06
C ASP A 30 23.17 6.51 4.54
N TRP A 31 23.46 5.78 5.61
CA TRP A 31 22.53 4.78 6.13
C TRP A 31 21.42 5.44 6.94
N PRO A 32 20.14 5.16 6.65
CA PRO A 32 19.04 5.68 7.44
C PRO A 32 19.12 5.19 8.89
N GLY A 33 18.75 6.07 9.82
CA GLY A 33 18.68 5.72 11.24
C GLY A 33 17.64 4.62 11.51
N ALA A 34 17.82 3.87 12.61
CA ALA A 34 16.94 2.76 12.98
C ALA A 34 15.45 3.15 13.08
N GLY A 35 15.14 4.39 13.50
CA GLY A 35 13.77 4.89 13.54
C GLY A 35 13.14 5.05 12.15
N GLN A 36 13.92 5.47 11.16
CA GLN A 36 13.45 5.60 9.76
C GLN A 36 13.24 4.22 9.14
N LEU A 37 14.15 3.28 9.41
CA LEU A 37 14.00 1.88 9.03
C LEU A 37 12.71 1.27 9.60
N LEU A 38 12.46 1.48 10.90
CA LEU A 38 11.26 0.95 11.56
C LEU A 38 9.97 1.56 10.98
N ARG A 39 9.96 2.87 10.69
CA ARG A 39 8.83 3.55 10.04
C ARG A 39 8.60 3.03 8.62
N GLY A 40 9.66 2.85 7.83
CA GLY A 40 9.59 2.28 6.49
C GLY A 40 9.03 0.86 6.50
N PHE A 41 9.55 0.01 7.39
CA PHE A 41 9.05 -1.35 7.58
C PHE A 41 7.58 -1.38 8.03
N GLY A 42 7.22 -0.54 9.02
CA GLY A 42 5.85 -0.42 9.50
C GLY A 42 4.87 0.06 8.42
N GLY A 43 5.27 1.04 7.61
CA GLY A 43 4.49 1.53 6.48
C GLY A 43 4.29 0.46 5.40
N GLY A 44 5.36 -0.24 5.02
CA GLY A 44 5.28 -1.36 4.09
C GLY A 44 4.37 -2.48 4.59
N LEU A 45 4.46 -2.82 5.89
CA LEU A 45 3.60 -3.82 6.50
C LEU A 45 2.12 -3.38 6.53
N LEU A 46 1.85 -2.11 6.85
CA LEU A 46 0.49 -1.56 6.84
C LEU A 46 -0.14 -1.65 5.45
N ILE A 47 0.59 -1.23 4.41
CA ILE A 47 0.13 -1.32 3.02
C ILE A 47 -0.14 -2.78 2.65
N ALA A 48 0.83 -3.66 2.88
CA ALA A 48 0.72 -5.07 2.54
C ALA A 48 -0.43 -5.77 3.30
N ALA A 49 -0.62 -5.44 4.58
CA ALA A 49 -1.69 -5.99 5.39
C ALA A 49 -3.07 -5.52 4.92
N THR A 50 -3.19 -4.24 4.53
CA THR A 50 -4.45 -3.67 4.03
C THR A 50 -4.91 -4.40 2.76
N TRP A 51 -4.01 -4.54 1.78
CA TRP A 51 -4.31 -5.27 0.53
C TRP A 51 -4.52 -6.77 0.76
N GLY A 52 -3.72 -7.37 1.65
CA GLY A 52 -3.91 -8.76 2.05
C GLY A 52 -5.28 -8.99 2.68
N ALA A 53 -5.72 -8.11 3.59
CA ALA A 53 -7.02 -8.19 4.23
C ALA A 53 -8.18 -8.03 3.24
N LEU A 54 -8.04 -7.17 2.23
CA LEU A 54 -9.02 -7.08 1.14
C LEU A 54 -9.09 -8.39 0.35
N GLY A 55 -7.94 -8.97 0.00
CA GLY A 55 -7.88 -10.25 -0.69
C GLY A 55 -8.53 -11.38 0.11
N VAL A 56 -8.29 -11.43 1.43
CA VAL A 56 -8.94 -12.38 2.34
C VAL A 56 -10.44 -12.13 2.38
N LEU A 57 -10.89 -10.88 2.56
CA LEU A 57 -12.32 -10.53 2.58
C LEU A 57 -13.02 -11.00 1.30
N LEU A 58 -12.47 -10.66 0.13
CA LEU A 58 -13.05 -11.04 -1.15
C LEU A 58 -13.01 -12.56 -1.36
N GLY A 59 -11.90 -13.22 -0.99
CA GLY A 59 -11.78 -14.68 -1.07
C GLY A 59 -12.80 -15.39 -0.19
N THR A 60 -13.00 -14.92 1.03
CA THR A 60 -14.02 -15.42 1.95
C THR A 60 -15.42 -15.14 1.40
N ALA A 61 -15.71 -13.90 0.99
CA ALA A 61 -17.04 -13.51 0.49
C ALA A 61 -17.44 -14.33 -0.75
N LEU A 62 -16.55 -14.38 -1.74
CA LEU A 62 -16.79 -14.98 -3.07
C LEU A 62 -16.52 -16.49 -3.11
N ARG A 63 -15.92 -17.07 -2.06
CA ARG A 63 -15.53 -18.49 -1.99
C ARG A 63 -14.66 -18.92 -3.18
N SER A 64 -13.81 -18.02 -3.66
CA SER A 64 -12.95 -18.21 -4.83
C SER A 64 -11.68 -17.40 -4.65
N THR A 65 -10.55 -17.89 -5.16
CA THR A 65 -9.27 -17.15 -5.19
C THR A 65 -9.03 -16.47 -6.52
N ALA A 66 -9.51 -17.04 -7.64
CA ALA A 66 -9.30 -16.49 -8.98
C ALA A 66 -10.04 -15.16 -9.19
N LEU A 67 -11.29 -15.06 -8.73
CA LEU A 67 -12.11 -13.87 -8.93
C LEU A 67 -11.57 -12.64 -8.16
N PRO A 68 -11.19 -12.73 -6.87
CA PRO A 68 -10.50 -11.63 -6.17
C PRO A 68 -9.23 -11.14 -6.88
N ILE A 69 -8.43 -12.05 -7.45
CA ILE A 69 -7.21 -11.69 -8.17
C ILE A 69 -7.57 -10.85 -9.41
N GLY A 70 -8.53 -11.31 -10.22
CA GLY A 70 -9.01 -10.57 -11.38
C GLY A 70 -9.58 -9.19 -11.01
N LEU A 71 -10.38 -9.12 -9.96
CA LEU A 71 -10.94 -7.85 -9.46
C LEU A 71 -9.86 -6.89 -8.98
N GLY A 72 -8.84 -7.39 -8.27
CA GLY A 72 -7.71 -6.58 -7.83
C GLY A 72 -6.93 -5.99 -9.00
N LEU A 73 -6.72 -6.77 -10.07
CA LEU A 73 -6.07 -6.29 -11.29
C LEU A 73 -6.90 -5.22 -12.00
N VAL A 74 -8.21 -5.44 -12.18
CA VAL A 74 -9.10 -4.43 -12.78
C VAL A 74 -9.13 -3.15 -11.95
N TRP A 75 -9.14 -3.28 -10.63
CA TRP A 75 -9.11 -2.13 -9.72
C TRP A 75 -7.84 -1.29 -9.90
N VAL A 76 -6.67 -1.92 -9.73
CA VAL A 76 -5.39 -1.21 -9.75
C VAL A 76 -5.03 -0.72 -11.15
N LEU A 77 -5.28 -1.51 -12.20
CA LEU A 77 -4.85 -1.17 -13.55
C LEU A 77 -5.82 -0.27 -14.31
N ALA A 78 -7.11 -0.28 -13.96
CA ALA A 78 -8.13 0.50 -14.66
C ALA A 78 -8.86 1.47 -13.76
N ILE A 79 -9.63 0.99 -12.78
CA ILE A 79 -10.61 1.81 -12.06
C ILE A 79 -9.92 2.96 -11.31
N GLU A 80 -8.95 2.64 -10.45
CA GLU A 80 -8.28 3.66 -9.64
C GLU A 80 -7.46 4.62 -10.51
N ASN A 81 -6.80 4.12 -11.56
CA ASN A 81 -6.09 4.95 -12.52
C ASN A 81 -7.00 5.91 -13.28
N LEU A 82 -8.22 5.50 -13.64
CA LEU A 82 -9.21 6.38 -14.27
C LEU A 82 -9.71 7.46 -13.30
N VAL A 83 -9.93 7.10 -12.03
CA VAL A 83 -10.35 8.09 -11.04
C VAL A 83 -9.27 9.15 -10.82
N VAL A 84 -8.02 8.73 -10.63
CA VAL A 84 -6.91 9.64 -10.29
C VAL A 84 -6.46 10.47 -11.49
N ASN A 85 -6.28 9.86 -12.66
CA ASN A 85 -5.66 10.54 -13.80
C ASN A 85 -6.66 11.20 -14.76
N VAL A 86 -7.95 10.87 -14.66
CA VAL A 86 -8.98 11.38 -15.57
C VAL A 86 -10.12 12.06 -14.81
N ALA A 87 -10.77 11.37 -13.87
CA ALA A 87 -11.97 11.91 -13.22
C ALA A 87 -11.64 13.09 -12.29
N ALA A 88 -10.67 12.95 -11.39
CA ALA A 88 -10.33 14.01 -10.44
C ALA A 88 -9.85 15.31 -11.10
N PRO A 89 -8.94 15.29 -12.11
CA PRO A 89 -8.52 16.51 -12.80
C PRO A 89 -9.64 17.23 -13.57
N LEU A 90 -10.66 16.49 -14.02
CA LEU A 90 -11.74 17.03 -14.85
C LEU A 90 -12.99 17.40 -14.04
N LEU A 91 -13.21 16.74 -12.90
CA LEU A 91 -14.42 16.82 -12.10
C LEU A 91 -14.02 16.96 -10.63
N GLY A 92 -13.97 18.19 -10.11
CA GLY A 92 -13.55 18.45 -8.72
C GLY A 92 -14.38 17.73 -7.64
N ALA A 93 -15.56 17.22 -7.97
CA ALA A 93 -16.33 16.31 -7.11
C ALA A 93 -15.56 15.02 -6.74
N PHE A 94 -14.58 14.60 -7.56
CA PHE A 94 -13.77 13.41 -7.35
C PHE A 94 -12.51 13.66 -6.52
N ASP A 95 -12.19 14.92 -6.16
CA ASP A 95 -11.00 15.23 -5.36
C ASP A 95 -11.04 14.60 -3.97
N ALA A 96 -12.20 14.70 -3.30
CA ALA A 96 -12.40 14.06 -2.01
C ALA A 96 -12.40 12.52 -2.14
N ALA A 97 -12.92 11.99 -3.25
CA ALA A 97 -12.98 10.57 -3.49
C ALA A 97 -11.58 9.98 -3.69
N GLN A 98 -10.74 10.60 -4.53
CA GLN A 98 -9.35 10.15 -4.74
C GLN A 98 -8.55 10.16 -3.43
N ALA A 99 -8.74 11.18 -2.59
CA ALA A 99 -8.03 11.32 -1.33
C ALA A 99 -8.35 10.20 -0.31
N ALA A 100 -9.45 9.47 -0.51
CA ALA A 100 -9.84 8.33 0.31
C ALA A 100 -9.46 6.97 -0.32
N LEU A 101 -8.92 6.92 -1.54
CA LEU A 101 -8.62 5.65 -2.20
C LEU A 101 -7.41 4.95 -1.57
N PRO A 102 -7.48 3.62 -1.36
CA PRO A 102 -6.41 2.89 -0.70
C PRO A 102 -5.08 2.91 -1.47
N GLY A 103 -5.09 2.91 -2.81
CA GLY A 103 -3.86 3.01 -3.59
C GLY A 103 -3.24 4.41 -3.56
N VAL A 104 -4.05 5.47 -3.63
CA VAL A 104 -3.60 6.87 -3.45
C VAL A 104 -2.94 7.06 -2.08
N ASN A 105 -3.57 6.54 -1.02
CA ASN A 105 -3.02 6.62 0.33
C ASN A 105 -1.77 5.72 0.48
N ALA A 106 -1.71 4.55 -0.16
CA ALA A 106 -0.48 3.75 -0.19
C ALA A 106 0.69 4.48 -0.87
N GLY A 107 0.44 5.08 -2.04
CA GLY A 107 1.44 5.88 -2.75
C GLY A 107 1.89 7.11 -1.96
N SER A 108 0.94 7.81 -1.33
CA SER A 108 1.23 9.00 -0.51
C SER A 108 2.02 8.64 0.76
N LEU A 109 1.74 7.48 1.38
CA LEU A 109 2.52 7.00 2.52
C LEU A 109 3.96 6.67 2.12
N VAL A 110 4.17 6.01 0.96
CA VAL A 110 5.51 5.74 0.43
C VAL A 110 6.24 7.05 0.13
N ALA A 111 5.57 8.03 -0.48
CA ALA A 111 6.12 9.34 -0.76
C ALA A 111 6.60 10.05 0.52
N ALA A 112 5.76 10.06 1.57
CA ALA A 112 6.10 10.65 2.86
C ALA A 112 7.28 9.95 3.55
N LEU A 113 7.43 8.64 3.38
CA LEU A 113 8.53 7.85 3.95
C LEU A 113 9.85 8.00 3.19
N ALA A 114 9.80 8.37 1.91
CA ALA A 114 10.99 8.60 1.09
C ALA A 114 11.74 9.88 1.49
N GLY A 115 11.03 10.86 2.05
CA GLY A 115 11.59 12.13 2.54
C GLY A 115 11.79 13.19 1.45
N ASP A 116 12.06 14.42 1.88
CA ASP A 116 11.98 15.63 1.02
C ASP A 116 12.98 15.65 -0.15
N HIS A 117 14.07 14.89 -0.06
CA HIS A 117 15.13 14.84 -1.05
C HIS A 117 14.98 13.69 -2.05
N ALA A 118 13.96 12.84 -1.91
CA ALA A 118 13.76 11.70 -2.77
C ALA A 118 13.05 12.09 -4.06
N GLU A 119 13.70 11.85 -5.20
CA GLU A 119 13.04 11.95 -6.50
C GLU A 119 12.13 10.74 -6.72
N LEU A 120 10.83 10.94 -6.49
CA LEU A 120 9.80 9.91 -6.67
C LEU A 120 9.56 9.66 -8.17
N ARG A 121 10.19 8.61 -8.69
CA ARG A 121 10.00 8.14 -10.08
C ARG A 121 9.19 6.85 -10.18
N THR A 122 8.75 6.30 -9.05
CA THR A 122 8.00 5.05 -9.01
C THR A 122 6.55 5.30 -9.44
N PRO A 123 6.07 4.67 -10.51
CA PRO A 123 4.67 4.79 -10.91
C PRO A 123 3.72 4.39 -9.78
N GLY A 124 2.67 5.18 -9.55
CA GLY A 124 1.72 4.97 -8.46
C GLY A 124 2.16 5.53 -7.10
N VAL A 125 3.37 6.08 -6.99
CA VAL A 125 3.83 6.82 -5.80
C VAL A 125 3.71 8.31 -6.08
N ALA A 126 2.71 8.95 -5.49
CA ALA A 126 2.47 10.38 -5.60
C ALA A 126 2.06 10.95 -4.24
N ALA A 127 2.57 12.14 -3.91
CA ALA A 127 2.23 12.86 -2.69
C ALA A 127 0.91 13.64 -2.89
N ILE A 128 -0.20 12.91 -3.05
CA ILE A 128 -1.53 13.51 -3.24
C ILE A 128 -2.12 13.94 -1.89
N VAL A 129 -1.88 13.15 -0.83
CA VAL A 129 -2.31 13.46 0.54
C VAL A 129 -1.12 13.41 1.51
N ASP A 130 -1.31 13.97 2.71
CA ASP A 130 -0.30 13.92 3.77
C ASP A 130 -0.07 12.48 4.27
N GLY A 131 1.16 12.19 4.72
CA GLY A 131 1.57 10.88 5.22
C GLY A 131 0.79 10.42 6.45
N GLY A 132 0.38 11.34 7.32
CA GLY A 132 -0.46 11.05 8.48
C GLY A 132 -1.86 10.61 8.07
N GLN A 133 -2.50 11.34 7.16
CA GLN A 133 -3.79 10.94 6.58
C GLN A 133 -3.68 9.57 5.91
N ALA A 134 -2.64 9.38 5.09
CA ALA A 134 -2.39 8.15 4.37
C ALA A 134 -2.34 6.93 5.30
N ALA A 135 -1.59 7.04 6.41
CA ALA A 135 -1.51 5.98 7.41
C ALA A 135 -2.87 5.69 8.06
N TRP A 136 -3.65 6.72 8.42
CA TRP A 136 -4.95 6.56 9.05
C TRP A 136 -6.00 5.93 8.14
N VAL A 137 -6.04 6.33 6.86
CA VAL A 137 -6.97 5.77 5.89
C VAL A 137 -6.68 4.29 5.67
N LEU A 138 -5.41 3.91 5.49
CA LEU A 138 -5.02 2.50 5.34
C LEU A 138 -5.35 1.69 6.61
N ALA A 139 -5.06 2.24 7.79
CA ALA A 139 -5.43 1.60 9.05
C ALA A 139 -6.95 1.39 9.17
N GLY A 140 -7.75 2.38 8.76
CA GLY A 140 -9.21 2.28 8.71
C GLY A 140 -9.68 1.14 7.79
N PHE A 141 -9.15 1.06 6.57
CA PHE A 141 -9.45 -0.04 5.66
C PHE A 141 -9.06 -1.40 6.21
N LEU A 142 -7.87 -1.52 6.80
CA LEU A 142 -7.41 -2.76 7.43
C LEU A 142 -8.40 -3.22 8.51
N VAL A 143 -8.80 -2.33 9.42
CA VAL A 143 -9.78 -2.64 10.48
C VAL A 143 -11.11 -3.08 9.87
N VAL A 144 -11.63 -2.33 8.89
CA VAL A 144 -12.91 -2.64 8.23
C VAL A 144 -12.86 -4.00 7.53
N PHE A 145 -11.83 -4.27 6.73
CA PHE A 145 -11.73 -5.53 5.99
C PHE A 145 -11.57 -6.74 6.91
N THR A 146 -10.77 -6.62 7.98
CA THR A 146 -10.63 -7.68 8.98
C THR A 146 -11.95 -7.90 9.74
N ALA A 147 -12.64 -6.84 10.16
CA ALA A 147 -13.91 -6.94 10.87
C ALA A 147 -15.01 -7.59 9.99
N LEU A 148 -15.13 -7.16 8.73
CA LEU A 148 -16.08 -7.74 7.78
C LEU A 148 -15.79 -9.22 7.50
N THR A 149 -14.51 -9.58 7.35
CA THR A 149 -14.10 -10.97 7.19
C THR A 149 -14.52 -11.80 8.41
N GLY A 150 -14.20 -11.33 9.62
CA GLY A 150 -14.58 -12.00 10.86
C GLY A 150 -16.10 -12.19 10.98
N LEU A 151 -16.87 -11.14 10.69
CA LEU A 151 -18.34 -11.20 10.70
C LEU A 151 -18.89 -12.23 9.70
N LEU A 152 -18.32 -12.30 8.49
CA LEU A 152 -18.73 -13.28 7.48
C LEU A 152 -18.44 -14.71 7.91
N LEU A 153 -17.31 -14.95 8.57
CA LEU A 153 -16.95 -16.27 9.09
C LEU A 153 -17.89 -16.68 10.22
N THR A 154 -18.08 -15.83 11.23
CA THR A 154 -18.96 -16.12 12.37
C THR A 154 -20.40 -16.38 11.94
N ARG A 155 -20.93 -15.64 10.95
CA ARG A 155 -22.30 -15.86 10.46
C ARG A 155 -22.47 -17.15 9.67
N ARG A 156 -21.40 -17.69 9.07
CA ARG A 156 -21.44 -18.92 8.28
C ARG A 156 -21.24 -20.16 9.12
N ASP A 157 -20.51 -20.06 10.23
CA ASP A 157 -20.27 -21.19 11.13
C ASP A 157 -21.52 -21.56 11.97
N VAL A 158 -22.54 -20.69 12.01
CA VAL A 158 -23.76 -20.84 12.82
C VAL A 158 -24.95 -21.43 12.02
N THR A 159 -24.79 -21.64 10.70
CA THR A 159 -25.83 -22.18 9.79
C THR A 159 -25.40 -23.50 9.18
#